data_AF-K6U0S4-F1
#
_entry.id   AF-K6U0S4-F1
#
_cell.length_a   1.000
_cell.length_b   1.000
_cell.length_c   1.000
_cell.angle_alpha   90.00
_cell.angle_beta   90.00
_cell.angle_gamma   90.00
#
_symmetry.space_group_name_H-M   'P 1'
#
loop_
_entity.id
_entity.type
_entity.pdbx_description
1 polymer ?
#
loop_
_entity_poly.entity_id
_entity_poly.type
_entity_poly.pdbx_seq_one_letter_code
_entity_poly.pdbx_strand_id
1 'polypeptide(L)'
;MKEDLKNLVLGFRKHTGKTQSEVAHELEVPMDIETALEMGTYRQPTESLEGKINNLISGFDEKDLIHIGRGYRIMDELGPDFKYYILGLEQARGFDHDELLSLPEEEFYRIIGSVNLDEFEVVSAGRQA
;
A
#
# COMPACT_ATOMS: atom_id res chain seq x y z
N MET A 1 -8.85 2.95 10.42
CA MET A 1 -7.74 3.90 10.63
C MET A 1 -6.53 3.30 11.35
N LYS A 2 -6.55 2.94 12.65
CA LYS A 2 -5.31 2.51 13.36
C LYS A 2 -4.61 1.27 12.79
N GLU A 3 -5.35 0.26 12.35
CA GLU A 3 -4.75 -0.97 11.80
C GLU A 3 -4.14 -0.74 10.41
N ASP A 4 -4.73 0.17 9.62
CA ASP A 4 -4.29 0.47 8.25
C ASP A 4 -3.44 1.74 8.15
N LEU A 5 -3.07 2.36 9.26
CA LEU A 5 -2.34 3.63 9.27
C LEU A 5 -1.07 3.58 8.41
N LYS A 6 -0.35 2.45 8.49
CA LYS A 6 0.86 2.20 7.70
C LYS A 6 0.59 2.15 6.19
N ASN A 7 -0.57 1.65 5.79
CA ASN A 7 -0.98 1.57 4.39
C ASN A 7 -1.55 2.90 3.92
N LEU A 8 -2.25 3.61 4.80
CA LEU A 8 -2.83 4.92 4.52
C LEU A 8 -1.74 5.97 4.24
N VAL A 9 -0.72 6.08 5.10
CA VAL A 9 0.39 7.04 4.93
C VAL A 9 1.22 6.69 3.69
N LEU A 10 1.57 5.41 3.52
CA LEU A 10 2.30 4.94 2.34
C LEU A 10 1.50 5.18 1.05
N GLY A 11 0.20 4.88 1.07
CA GLY A 11 -0.70 5.10 -0.04
C GLY A 11 -0.78 6.56 -0.45
N PHE A 12 -0.94 7.47 0.51
CA PHE A 12 -0.91 8.91 0.26
C PHE A 12 0.41 9.34 -0.41
N ARG A 13 1.55 8.90 0.12
CA ARG A 13 2.86 9.26 -0.43
C ARG A 13 3.02 8.78 -1.86
N LYS A 14 2.62 7.53 -2.13
CA LYS A 14 2.70 6.92 -3.47
C LYS A 14 1.76 7.57 -4.47
N HIS A 15 0.51 7.82 -4.07
CA HIS A 15 -0.48 8.50 -4.91
C HIS A 15 -0.07 9.94 -5.27
N THR A 16 0.53 10.67 -4.33
CA THR A 16 0.96 12.06 -4.57
C THR A 16 2.37 12.19 -5.17
N GLY A 17 3.10 11.08 -5.31
CA GLY A 17 4.48 11.08 -5.81
C GLY A 17 5.49 11.77 -4.88
N LYS A 18 5.12 12.02 -3.62
CA LYS A 18 5.97 12.72 -2.65
C LYS A 18 7.08 11.82 -2.11
N THR A 19 8.15 12.45 -1.66
CA THR A 19 9.21 11.80 -0.87
C THR A 19 8.79 11.68 0.59
N GLN A 20 9.43 10.77 1.32
CA GLN A 20 9.24 10.64 2.78
C GLN A 20 9.57 11.94 3.52
N SER A 21 10.59 12.67 3.06
CA SER A 21 10.97 13.96 3.65
C SER A 21 9.88 15.03 3.48
N GLU A 22 9.19 15.05 2.34
CA GLU A 22 8.09 16.00 2.09
C GLU A 22 6.88 15.66 2.97
N VAL A 23 6.53 14.37 3.08
CA VAL A 23 5.44 13.92 3.98
C VAL A 23 5.76 14.24 5.44
N ALA A 24 6.99 13.98 5.89
CA ALA A 24 7.45 14.31 7.23
C ALA A 24 7.36 15.82 7.51
N HIS A 25 7.74 16.64 6.53
CA HIS A 25 7.64 18.09 6.61
C HIS A 25 6.19 18.57 6.76
N GLU A 26 5.25 18.02 5.97
CA GLU A 26 3.82 18.37 6.05
C GLU A 26 3.15 17.92 7.35
N LEU A 27 3.61 16.81 7.93
CA LEU A 27 3.19 16.36 9.25
C LEU A 27 3.90 17.10 10.39
N GLU A 28 4.90 17.92 10.08
CA GLU A 28 5.81 18.60 11.02
C GLU A 28 6.40 17.61 12.04
N VAL A 29 6.84 16.45 11.55
CA VAL A 29 7.53 15.42 12.33
C VAL A 29 8.92 15.17 11.76
N PRO A 30 9.87 14.66 12.54
CA PRO A 30 11.12 14.20 11.95
C PRO A 30 10.89 12.96 11.07
N MET A 31 11.78 12.78 10.09
CA MET A 31 11.64 11.75 9.05
C MET A 31 11.59 10.32 9.62
N ASP A 32 12.23 10.07 10.76
CA ASP A 32 12.17 8.78 11.45
C ASP A 32 10.76 8.42 11.93
N ILE A 33 9.95 9.41 12.34
CA ILE A 33 8.55 9.22 12.70
C ILE A 33 7.71 8.90 11.46
N GLU A 34 7.92 9.60 10.35
CA GLU A 34 7.25 9.29 9.09
C GLU A 34 7.58 7.86 8.62
N THR A 35 8.86 7.48 8.68
CA THR A 35 9.28 6.11 8.36
C THR A 35 8.63 5.10 9.29
N ALA A 36 8.56 5.40 10.60
CA ALA A 36 7.93 4.52 11.57
C ALA A 36 6.40 4.38 11.38
N LEU A 37 5.73 5.42 10.88
CA LEU A 37 4.33 5.36 10.45
C LEU A 37 4.18 4.40 9.26
N GLU A 38 4.98 4.58 8.20
CA GLU A 38 4.94 3.70 7.02
C GLU A 38 5.35 2.26 7.33
N MET A 39 6.25 2.04 8.29
CA MET A 39 6.63 0.69 8.70
C MET A 39 5.63 0.04 9.67
N GLY A 40 4.67 0.81 10.19
CA GLY A 40 3.72 0.33 11.21
C GLY A 40 4.38 0.04 12.57
N THR A 41 5.60 0.55 12.80
CA THR A 41 6.29 0.48 14.10
C THR A 41 5.80 1.57 15.04
N TYR A 42 5.24 2.66 14.51
CA TYR A 42 4.57 3.73 15.26
C TYR A 42 3.06 3.50 15.36
N ARG A 43 2.64 2.61 16.26
CA ARG A 43 1.26 2.07 16.32
C ARG A 43 0.21 3.01 16.89
N GLN A 44 0.62 4.02 17.65
CA GLN A 44 -0.30 4.90 18.38
C GLN A 44 0.17 6.36 18.25
N PRO A 45 -0.24 7.06 17.19
CA PRO A 45 -0.03 8.49 17.08
C PRO A 45 -0.68 9.24 18.24
N THR A 46 -0.09 10.38 18.60
CA THR A 46 -0.76 11.35 19.46
C THR A 46 -1.98 11.91 18.74
N GLU A 47 -3.00 12.38 19.48
CA GLU A 47 -4.19 13.00 18.88
C GLU A 47 -3.83 14.16 17.94
N SER A 48 -2.78 14.92 18.28
CA SER A 48 -2.28 16.00 17.43
C SER A 48 -1.75 15.49 16.09
N LEU A 49 -0.98 14.41 16.09
CA LEU A 49 -0.46 13.81 14.86
C LEU A 49 -1.57 13.13 14.05
N GLU A 50 -2.52 12.46 14.70
CA GLU A 50 -3.70 11.89 14.04
C GLU A 50 -4.51 12.99 13.34
N GLY A 51 -4.70 14.14 13.98
CA GLY A 51 -5.33 15.31 13.35
C GLY A 51 -4.57 15.81 12.11
N LYS A 52 -3.24 15.83 12.15
CA LYS A 52 -2.42 16.20 10.98
C LYS A 52 -2.51 15.19 9.85
N ILE A 53 -2.52 13.89 10.17
CA ILE A 53 -2.69 12.83 9.18
C ILE A 53 -4.08 12.92 8.52
N ASN A 54 -5.14 13.16 9.30
CA ASN A 54 -6.48 13.37 8.76
C ASN A 54 -6.58 14.59 7.84
N ASN A 55 -5.88 15.68 8.19
CA ASN A 55 -5.80 16.86 7.31
C ASN A 55 -5.00 16.57 6.04
N LEU A 56 -3.88 15.83 6.17
CA LEU A 56 -3.01 15.46 5.06
C LEU A 56 -3.77 14.69 3.98
N ILE A 57 -4.61 13.74 4.40
CA ILE A 57 -5.43 12.91 3.49
C ILE A 57 -6.79 13.52 3.17
N SER A 58 -7.07 14.75 3.62
CA SER A 58 -8.38 15.36 3.38
C SER A 58 -8.58 15.59 1.88
N GLY A 59 -9.73 15.15 1.36
CA GLY A 59 -10.04 15.22 -0.07
C GLY A 59 -9.65 13.99 -0.89
N PHE A 60 -9.01 13.00 -0.27
CA PHE A 60 -8.75 11.69 -0.89
C PHE A 60 -9.72 10.63 -0.36
N ASP A 61 -9.93 9.56 -1.14
CA ASP A 61 -10.65 8.38 -0.66
C ASP A 61 -9.70 7.52 0.21
N GLU A 62 -10.02 7.42 1.50
CA GLU A 62 -9.21 6.66 2.47
C GLU A 62 -9.01 5.20 2.04
N LYS A 63 -10.03 4.56 1.47
CA LYS A 63 -9.94 3.15 1.05
C LYS A 63 -9.01 2.99 -0.14
N ASP A 64 -9.07 3.90 -1.11
CA ASP A 64 -8.17 3.87 -2.25
C ASP A 64 -6.72 4.06 -1.82
N LEU A 65 -6.45 5.01 -0.91
CA LEU A 65 -5.12 5.18 -0.35
C LEU A 65 -4.65 3.90 0.39
N ILE A 66 -5.49 3.30 1.21
CA ILE A 66 -5.17 2.05 1.91
C ILE A 66 -4.84 0.93 0.91
N HIS A 67 -5.64 0.78 -0.15
CA HIS A 67 -5.40 -0.24 -1.18
C HIS A 67 -4.10 0.02 -1.94
N ILE A 68 -3.83 1.26 -2.37
CA ILE A 68 -2.57 1.62 -3.02
C ILE A 68 -1.39 1.27 -2.11
N GLY A 69 -1.42 1.73 -0.86
CA GLY A 69 -0.33 1.48 0.09
C GLY A 69 -0.15 0.00 0.41
N ARG A 70 -1.24 -0.76 0.52
CA ARG A 70 -1.18 -2.22 0.67
C ARG A 70 -0.55 -2.87 -0.56
N GLY A 71 -0.96 -2.48 -1.77
CA GLY A 71 -0.42 -3.05 -3.01
C GLY A 71 1.10 -2.89 -3.15
N TYR A 72 1.62 -1.68 -2.86
CA TYR A 72 3.06 -1.45 -2.81
C TYR A 72 3.74 -2.34 -1.77
N ARG A 73 3.15 -2.48 -0.59
CA ARG A 73 3.70 -3.32 0.48
C ARG A 73 3.76 -4.80 0.09
N ILE A 74 2.73 -5.33 -0.57
CA ILE A 74 2.72 -6.71 -1.08
C ILE A 74 3.90 -6.93 -2.02
N MET A 75 4.14 -5.98 -2.94
CA MET A 75 5.26 -6.06 -3.87
C MET A 75 6.61 -6.00 -3.15
N ASP A 76 6.78 -5.09 -2.19
CA ASP A 76 8.02 -4.98 -1.39
C ASP A 76 8.26 -6.22 -0.51
N GLU A 77 7.21 -6.78 0.11
CA GLU A 77 7.30 -7.95 1.00
C GLU A 77 7.61 -9.24 0.21
N LEU A 78 7.01 -9.43 -0.97
CA LEU A 78 7.25 -10.60 -1.81
C LEU A 78 8.52 -10.50 -2.66
N GLY A 79 8.94 -9.29 -3.03
CA GLY A 79 10.14 -9.04 -3.81
C GLY A 79 10.19 -9.89 -5.10
N PRO A 80 11.24 -10.72 -5.31
CA PRO A 80 11.35 -11.56 -6.50
C PRO A 80 10.20 -12.56 -6.71
N ASP A 81 9.49 -12.94 -5.65
CA ASP A 81 8.36 -13.87 -5.70
C ASP A 81 7.05 -13.20 -6.16
N PHE A 82 7.02 -11.87 -6.25
CA PHE A 82 5.83 -11.12 -6.66
C PHE A 82 5.30 -11.52 -8.05
N LYS A 83 6.18 -11.93 -8.96
CA LYS A 83 5.76 -12.48 -10.28
C LYS A 83 4.82 -13.69 -10.16
N TYR A 84 5.02 -14.54 -9.14
CA TYR A 84 4.14 -15.69 -8.90
C TYR A 84 2.84 -15.28 -8.24
N TYR A 85 2.84 -14.17 -7.48
CA TYR A 85 1.60 -13.61 -6.96
C TYR A 85 0.67 -13.16 -8.11
N ILE A 86 1.21 -12.47 -9.12
CA ILE A 86 0.43 -12.07 -10.31
C ILE A 86 -0.16 -13.28 -11.04
N LEU A 87 0.64 -14.32 -11.28
CA LEU A 87 0.15 -15.57 -11.89
C LEU A 87 -0.91 -16.26 -11.02
N GLY A 88 -0.75 -16.23 -9.70
CA GLY A 88 -1.72 -16.78 -8.77
C GLY A 88 -3.05 -16.03 -8.74
N LEU A 89 -3.04 -14.71 -8.96
CA LEU A 89 -4.26 -13.90 -9.04
C LEU A 89 -5.12 -14.28 -10.25
N GLU A 90 -4.50 -14.61 -11.38
CA GLU A 90 -5.21 -15.14 -12.55
C GLU A 90 -5.98 -16.41 -12.19
N GLN A 91 -5.34 -17.35 -11.50
CA GLN A 91 -5.98 -18.60 -11.09
C GLN A 91 -7.06 -18.40 -10.02
N ALA A 92 -6.81 -17.54 -9.03
CA ALA A 92 -7.68 -17.39 -7.86
C ALA A 92 -8.91 -16.50 -8.13
N ARG A 93 -8.79 -15.52 -9.03
CA ARG A 93 -9.80 -14.47 -9.25
C ARG A 93 -10.15 -14.23 -10.72
N GLY A 94 -9.44 -14.86 -11.66
CA GLY A 94 -9.67 -14.65 -13.09
C GLY A 94 -9.17 -13.31 -13.61
N PHE A 95 -8.21 -12.68 -12.92
CA PHE A 95 -7.54 -11.49 -13.46
C PHE A 95 -6.66 -11.90 -14.63
N ASP A 96 -6.89 -11.34 -15.80
CA ASP A 96 -5.95 -11.49 -16.91
C ASP A 96 -4.63 -10.78 -16.55
N HIS A 97 -3.55 -11.54 -16.58
CA HIS A 97 -2.23 -11.07 -16.18
C HIS A 97 -1.69 -9.94 -17.09
N ASP A 98 -2.01 -9.97 -18.38
CA ASP A 98 -1.54 -9.02 -19.39
C ASP A 98 -2.36 -7.73 -19.28
N GLU A 99 -3.68 -7.85 -19.05
CA GLU A 99 -4.53 -6.71 -18.71
C GLU A 99 -4.03 -6.02 -17.44
N LEU A 100 -3.79 -6.77 -16.36
CA LEU A 100 -3.32 -6.22 -15.09
C LEU A 100 -1.97 -5.49 -15.27
N LEU A 101 -1.00 -6.09 -15.99
CA LEU A 101 0.31 -5.49 -16.26
C LEU A 101 0.25 -4.30 -17.22
N SER A 102 -0.82 -4.17 -18.01
CA SER A 102 -1.02 -3.03 -18.91
C SER A 102 -1.58 -1.78 -18.22
N LEU A 103 -2.06 -1.92 -16.98
CA LEU A 103 -2.65 -0.82 -16.23
C LEU A 103 -1.59 0.20 -15.78
N PRO A 104 -2.00 1.47 -15.57
CA PRO A 104 -1.15 2.44 -14.88
C PRO A 104 -0.72 1.91 -13.51
N GLU A 105 0.50 2.25 -13.10
CA GLU A 105 1.13 1.75 -11.86
C GLU A 105 0.21 1.90 -10.63
N GLU A 106 -0.43 3.06 -10.47
CA GLU A 106 -1.34 3.30 -9.37
C GLU A 106 -2.56 2.37 -9.37
N GLU A 107 -3.17 2.16 -10.54
CA GLU A 107 -4.32 1.27 -10.71
C GLU A 107 -3.94 -0.18 -10.43
N PHE A 108 -2.78 -0.60 -10.93
CA PHE A 108 -2.20 -1.91 -10.69
C PHE A 108 -2.07 -2.18 -9.18
N TYR A 109 -1.43 -1.28 -8.44
CA TYR A 109 -1.27 -1.45 -6.99
C TYR A 109 -2.57 -1.31 -6.22
N ARG A 110 -3.49 -0.45 -6.65
CA ARG A 110 -4.82 -0.35 -6.05
C ARG A 110 -5.59 -1.66 -6.16
N ILE A 111 -5.60 -2.28 -7.34
CA ILE A 111 -6.27 -3.57 -7.56
C ILE A 111 -5.64 -4.65 -6.68
N ILE A 112 -4.30 -4.78 -6.71
CA ILE A 112 -3.59 -5.79 -5.92
C ILE A 112 -3.86 -5.62 -4.42
N GLY A 113 -3.78 -4.39 -3.89
CA GLY A 113 -4.04 -4.15 -2.48
C GLY A 113 -5.50 -4.31 -2.05
N SER A 114 -6.45 -4.24 -3.01
CA SER A 114 -7.87 -4.53 -2.75
C SER A 114 -8.17 -6.02 -2.61
N VAL A 115 -7.25 -6.89 -3.05
CA VAL A 115 -7.45 -8.35 -2.96
C VAL A 115 -7.40 -8.80 -1.51
N ASN A 116 -8.51 -9.31 -1.01
CA ASN A 116 -8.57 -9.92 0.32
C ASN A 116 -8.26 -11.42 0.23
N LEU A 117 -6.99 -11.76 -0.05
CA LEU A 117 -6.45 -13.11 -0.06
C LEU A 117 -5.12 -13.14 0.71
N ASP A 118 -4.74 -14.32 1.18
CA ASP A 118 -3.40 -14.55 1.74
C ASP A 118 -2.36 -14.54 0.61
N GLU A 119 -1.37 -13.66 0.73
CA GLU A 119 -0.39 -13.42 -0.32
C GLU A 119 0.50 -14.63 -0.59
N PHE A 120 0.79 -15.43 0.44
CA PHE A 120 1.59 -16.65 0.31
C PHE A 120 0.79 -17.79 -0.31
N GLU A 121 -0.51 -17.89 -0.01
CA GLU A 121 -1.41 -18.84 -0.69
C GLU A 121 -1.49 -18.53 -2.19
N VAL A 122 -1.64 -17.25 -2.56
CA VAL A 122 -1.68 -16.81 -3.95
C VAL A 122 -0.36 -17.10 -4.66
N VAL A 123 0.79 -16.78 -4.04
CA VAL A 123 2.11 -17.12 -4.58
C VAL A 123 2.27 -18.63 -4.79
N SER A 124 1.79 -19.45 -3.83
CA SER A 124 1.85 -20.91 -3.92
C SER A 124 1.07 -21.44 -5.12
N ALA A 125 -0.13 -20.90 -5.36
CA ALA A 125 -0.92 -21.25 -6.54
C ALA A 125 -0.19 -20.87 -7.84
N GLY A 126 0.36 -19.65 -7.93
CA GLY A 126 1.09 -19.20 -9.12
C GLY A 126 2.41 -19.93 -9.38
N ARG A 127 3.02 -20.55 -8.37
CA ARG A 127 4.19 -21.44 -8.55
C ARG A 127 3.83 -22.80 -9.16
N GLN A 128 2.55 -23.19 -9.09
CA GLN A 128 2.03 -24.45 -9.62
C GLN A 128 1.40 -24.30 -11.02
N ALA A 129 1.23 -23.05 -11.48
CA ALA A 129 0.80 -22.68 -12.83
C ALA A 129 1.88 -23.02 -13.87
#